data_AF-A0A536KFI7-F1
#
_entry.id   AF-A0A536KFI7-F1
#
_cell.length_a   1.000
_cell.length_b   1.000
_cell.length_c   1.000
_cell.angle_alpha   90.00
_cell.angle_beta   90.00
_cell.angle_gamma   90.00
#
_symmetry.space_group_name_H-M   'P 1'
#
loop_
_entity.id
_entity.type
_entity.pdbx_description
1 polymer ?
#
loop_
_entity_poly.entity_id
_entity_poly.type
_entity_poly.pdbx_seq_one_letter_code
_entity_poly.pdbx_strand_id
1 'polypeptide(L)'
;MRRRRSGFQPGHHDGAQRHRVWDSCRRRARPLVHRPGGGAGRLVSRLIHAGRCQPRHRRFRDHRDLRAGRLCHGRGAGHHAGGGRRCPQRAGGDPGDVRDHAGREPQPSNPRAGLPGHADRNRCAPGRGNRDPAADQYRHCAPRGGRGPGRRRPGARIAGTFPGRAPVPVLMKYEFRILDVFTERPLAGNQLAVVLDADGLDTATMQSLAREFNFSETTFVMPATQAGCDVKVRIFTPVYELPMAGHPTVGTAIVLHHQGVIGDKAVFELGVGPTPVELDAEGRAWMTQKEPTFGPEIDDRPGFAAALGLGPDDVRADLPAQVVSTGNEFLMLPLASADALRRATPDFRNWMAVKSATEMEAVYCFFAGDGADFRARMFVPALASGEDPATGSAAGPLGAYAERHLGTRSLVIQQGVEMGRPSVIRVEMTGGRPRVGGSAVIVAEGRLDLP
;
A
#
# COMPACT_ATOMS: atom_id res chain seq x y z
N MET A 1 45.03 5.53 -60.42
CA MET A 1 44.84 4.09 -60.70
C MET A 1 43.48 3.65 -60.14
N ARG A 2 42.62 3.13 -61.03
CA ARG A 2 41.53 2.11 -60.88
C ARG A 2 40.66 2.10 -59.60
N ARG A 3 39.36 2.44 -59.64
CA ARG A 3 38.14 1.70 -60.13
C ARG A 3 37.77 0.42 -59.35
N ARG A 4 36.54 0.40 -58.79
CA ARG A 4 35.40 -0.59 -58.92
C ARG A 4 34.37 -0.27 -57.79
N ARG A 5 33.12 0.16 -58.01
CA ARG A 5 31.89 -0.42 -58.63
C ARG A 5 31.38 -1.75 -58.04
N SER A 6 30.09 -1.69 -57.66
CA SER A 6 28.99 -2.69 -57.67
C SER A 6 28.91 -3.72 -56.53
N GLY A 7 27.75 -4.15 -56.05
CA GLY A 7 26.37 -3.94 -56.50
C GLY A 7 25.35 -4.67 -55.61
N PHE A 8 24.10 -4.49 -56.01
CA PHE A 8 22.80 -4.93 -55.47
C PHE A 8 22.62 -6.47 -55.34
N GLN A 9 21.98 -6.96 -54.25
CA GLN A 9 20.74 -7.77 -54.27
C GLN A 9 20.27 -8.18 -52.85
N PRO A 10 18.95 -8.25 -52.59
CA PRO A 10 18.36 -8.69 -51.33
C PRO A 10 18.03 -10.20 -51.35
N GLY A 11 18.29 -10.89 -50.24
CA GLY A 11 17.87 -12.27 -50.03
C GLY A 11 16.48 -12.35 -49.40
N HIS A 12 15.55 -12.97 -50.12
CA HIS A 12 14.34 -13.56 -49.56
C HIS A 12 14.72 -14.78 -48.70
N HIS A 13 14.18 -14.87 -47.49
CA HIS A 13 13.85 -16.16 -46.88
C HIS A 13 12.54 -16.05 -46.10
N ASP A 14 11.60 -16.90 -46.52
CA ASP A 14 10.34 -17.22 -45.88
C ASP A 14 10.51 -17.67 -44.43
N GLY A 15 9.65 -17.13 -43.57
CA GLY A 15 9.41 -17.61 -42.22
C GLY A 15 7.95 -17.39 -41.87
N ALA A 16 7.12 -18.38 -42.16
CA ALA A 16 5.67 -18.33 -42.01
C ALA A 16 5.21 -18.28 -40.55
N GLN A 17 4.30 -17.33 -40.30
CA GLN A 17 3.05 -17.42 -39.54
C GLN A 17 3.08 -17.82 -38.05
N ARG A 18 2.55 -16.91 -37.22
CA ARG A 18 1.26 -17.06 -36.52
C ARG A 18 0.78 -15.69 -35.98
N HIS A 19 0.15 -14.90 -36.85
CA HIS A 19 -0.66 -13.75 -36.41
C HIS A 19 -2.07 -14.26 -36.09
N ARG A 20 -2.55 -14.04 -34.87
CA ARG A 20 -3.99 -14.11 -34.57
C ARG A 20 -4.62 -12.78 -34.99
N VAL A 21 -5.37 -12.83 -36.08
CA VAL A 21 -6.19 -11.74 -36.59
C VAL A 21 -7.44 -11.64 -35.72
N TRP A 22 -7.68 -10.45 -35.15
CA TRP A 22 -8.98 -10.06 -34.62
C TRP A 22 -9.92 -9.73 -35.78
N ASP A 23 -10.91 -10.58 -36.02
CA ASP A 23 -11.92 -10.39 -37.05
C ASP A 23 -13.01 -9.42 -36.54
N SER A 24 -12.89 -8.14 -36.88
CA SER A 24 -13.95 -7.15 -36.64
C SER A 24 -14.92 -7.13 -37.82
N CYS A 25 -16.10 -7.70 -37.62
CA CYS A 25 -17.18 -7.74 -38.60
C CYS A 25 -17.71 -6.32 -38.88
N ARG A 26 -17.46 -5.79 -40.07
CA ARG A 26 -17.97 -4.51 -40.57
C ARG A 26 -19.47 -4.61 -40.87
N ARG A 27 -20.29 -3.78 -40.24
CA ARG A 27 -21.58 -3.35 -40.81
C ARG A 27 -21.54 -1.85 -41.09
N ARG A 28 -21.70 -1.51 -42.37
CA ARG A 28 -21.83 -0.14 -42.89
C ARG A 28 -23.16 0.45 -42.46
N ALA A 29 -23.16 1.68 -41.94
CA ALA A 29 -24.31 2.57 -41.98
C ALA A 29 -23.87 3.92 -42.57
N ARG A 30 -24.62 4.39 -43.57
CA ARG A 30 -24.42 5.67 -44.28
C ARG A 30 -24.86 6.85 -43.41
N PRO A 31 -24.32 8.06 -43.63
CA PRO A 31 -24.64 9.24 -42.82
C PRO A 31 -25.97 9.88 -43.24
N LEU A 32 -26.76 10.31 -42.26
CA LEU A 32 -27.89 11.22 -42.44
C LEU A 32 -27.46 12.60 -41.92
N VAL A 33 -27.41 13.54 -42.85
CA VAL A 33 -27.26 14.98 -42.61
C VAL A 33 -28.62 15.52 -42.16
N HIS A 34 -28.67 16.26 -41.05
CA HIS A 34 -29.51 17.45 -40.90
C HIS A 34 -29.13 18.26 -39.63
N ARG A 35 -28.82 19.53 -39.84
CA ARG A 35 -28.99 20.68 -38.93
C ARG A 35 -29.96 21.65 -39.64
N PRO A 36 -30.51 22.72 -39.02
CA PRO A 36 -30.51 23.15 -37.61
C PRO A 36 -31.90 23.66 -37.12
N GLY A 37 -31.99 24.03 -35.84
CA GLY A 37 -33.06 24.84 -35.22
C GLY A 37 -32.93 24.68 -33.70
N GLY A 38 -32.64 25.69 -32.87
CA GLY A 38 -33.30 26.98 -32.77
C GLY A 38 -34.25 26.91 -31.58
N GLY A 39 -33.87 27.45 -30.41
CA GLY A 39 -34.75 27.49 -29.25
C GLY A 39 -34.03 27.71 -27.92
N ALA A 40 -34.02 28.96 -27.46
CA ALA A 40 -33.69 29.33 -26.09
C ALA A 40 -34.80 28.87 -25.13
N GLY A 41 -34.41 28.35 -23.96
CA GLY A 41 -35.33 28.00 -22.88
C GLY A 41 -34.58 27.80 -21.58
N ARG A 42 -34.63 28.82 -20.70
CA ARG A 42 -34.26 28.70 -19.28
C ARG A 42 -35.16 27.67 -18.61
N LEU A 43 -34.65 26.88 -17.65
CA LEU A 43 -35.09 26.90 -16.24
C LEU A 43 -34.70 25.64 -15.45
N VAL A 44 -34.37 25.93 -14.17
CA VAL A 44 -34.41 25.11 -12.95
C VAL A 44 -33.36 24.00 -12.76
N SER A 45 -32.37 24.35 -11.95
CA SER A 45 -31.63 23.41 -11.10
C SER A 45 -32.59 22.78 -10.08
N ARG A 46 -32.88 21.49 -10.22
CA ARG A 46 -33.60 20.69 -9.22
C ARG A 46 -32.59 19.87 -8.43
N LEU A 47 -32.37 20.31 -7.19
CA LEU A 47 -31.88 19.50 -6.08
C LEU A 47 -32.78 18.26 -5.92
N ILE A 48 -32.20 17.08 -6.04
CA ILE A 48 -32.83 15.83 -5.62
C ILE A 48 -32.27 15.47 -4.24
N HIS A 49 -33.10 15.71 -3.22
CA HIS A 49 -33.03 15.03 -1.94
C HIS A 49 -33.55 13.60 -2.11
N ALA A 50 -32.69 12.63 -1.87
CA ALA A 50 -33.04 11.25 -1.53
C ALA A 50 -31.99 10.81 -0.50
N GLY A 51 -32.27 10.24 0.65
CA GLY A 51 -33.48 9.71 1.25
C GLY A 51 -32.94 8.89 2.41
N ARG A 52 -33.17 9.33 3.65
CA ARG A 52 -32.66 8.68 4.86
C ARG A 52 -33.28 7.30 5.01
N CYS A 53 -32.47 6.24 4.95
CA CYS A 53 -32.83 4.92 5.48
C CYS A 53 -32.19 4.73 6.86
N GLN A 54 -33.02 4.75 7.90
CA GLN A 54 -32.66 4.33 9.25
C GLN A 54 -32.51 2.80 9.32
N PRO A 55 -31.51 2.26 10.02
CA PRO A 55 -31.55 0.87 10.47
C PRO A 55 -32.32 0.75 11.80
N ARG A 56 -33.30 -0.15 11.82
CA ARG A 56 -34.06 -0.56 13.00
C ARG A 56 -33.14 -1.28 14.00
N HIS A 57 -33.08 -0.79 15.23
CA HIS A 57 -32.48 -1.50 16.36
C HIS A 57 -33.24 -2.80 16.67
N ARG A 58 -32.56 -3.94 16.58
CA ARG A 58 -33.01 -5.19 17.24
C ARG A 58 -32.55 -5.17 18.70
N ARG A 59 -33.55 -5.18 19.59
CA ARG A 59 -33.42 -5.38 21.04
C ARG A 59 -32.89 -6.80 21.31
N PHE A 60 -31.83 -6.90 22.11
CA PHE A 60 -31.59 -8.09 22.93
C PHE A 60 -31.94 -7.74 24.38
N ARG A 61 -32.78 -8.57 24.98
CA ARG A 61 -33.26 -8.47 26.36
C ARG A 61 -32.41 -9.39 27.24
N ASP A 62 -31.94 -8.81 28.34
CA ASP A 62 -31.70 -9.34 29.69
C ASP A 62 -31.48 -10.84 29.91
N HIS A 63 -30.34 -11.14 30.55
CA HIS A 63 -30.34 -12.00 31.73
C HIS A 63 -29.67 -11.29 32.90
N ARG A 64 -30.46 -11.07 33.95
CA ARG A 64 -30.02 -10.70 35.30
C ARG A 64 -29.35 -11.90 35.95
N ASP A 65 -28.27 -11.67 36.67
CA ASP A 65 -28.04 -12.36 37.94
C ASP A 65 -27.50 -11.39 39.00
N LEU A 66 -28.24 -11.37 40.10
CA LEU A 66 -28.04 -10.57 41.30
C LEU A 66 -27.14 -11.35 42.25
N ARG A 67 -26.07 -10.74 42.78
CA ARG A 67 -25.70 -10.91 44.21
C ARG A 67 -25.12 -9.62 44.78
N ALA A 68 -25.85 -9.09 45.76
CA ALA A 68 -25.46 -8.00 46.64
C ALA A 68 -24.55 -8.52 47.77
N GLY A 69 -23.56 -7.72 48.16
CA GLY A 69 -22.64 -8.03 49.25
C GLY A 69 -22.11 -6.76 49.93
N ARG A 70 -22.98 -6.15 50.75
CA ARG A 70 -22.76 -5.34 51.96
C ARG A 70 -21.57 -4.36 52.05
N LEU A 71 -21.97 -3.09 52.21
CA LEU A 71 -21.26 -2.00 52.86
C LEU A 71 -20.90 -2.33 54.32
N CYS A 72 -19.68 -1.99 54.73
CA CYS A 72 -19.36 -1.67 56.12
C CYS A 72 -18.65 -0.31 56.18
N HIS A 73 -19.23 0.59 56.97
CA HIS A 73 -18.67 1.87 57.39
C HIS A 73 -17.46 1.68 58.31
N GLY A 74 -16.50 2.61 58.21
CA GLY A 74 -15.47 2.84 59.23
C GLY A 74 -14.96 4.29 59.12
N ARG A 75 -15.26 5.09 60.14
CA ARG A 75 -14.91 6.51 60.32
C ARG A 75 -13.48 6.69 60.85
N GLY A 76 -12.95 7.91 60.71
CA GLY A 76 -11.93 8.51 61.61
C GLY A 76 -10.65 8.90 60.87
N ALA A 77 -10.46 10.16 60.46
CA ALA A 77 -10.03 11.33 61.24
C ALA A 77 -8.52 11.34 61.58
N GLY A 78 -7.83 12.43 61.25
CA GLY A 78 -6.50 12.72 61.80
C GLY A 78 -5.61 13.59 60.91
N HIS A 79 -5.66 14.91 61.14
CA HIS A 79 -4.68 15.90 60.69
C HIS A 79 -3.24 15.52 61.09
N HIS A 80 -2.24 15.87 60.27
CA HIS A 80 -1.01 16.52 60.74
C HIS A 80 -0.31 17.26 59.60
N ALA A 81 -0.13 18.56 59.82
CA ALA A 81 0.75 19.45 59.07
C ALA A 81 2.11 19.57 59.80
N GLY A 82 3.13 19.99 59.06
CA GLY A 82 4.46 20.36 59.57
C GLY A 82 5.54 19.36 59.19
N GLY A 83 6.68 19.71 58.63
CA GLY A 83 7.28 21.00 58.34
C GLY A 83 8.78 20.77 58.10
N GLY A 84 9.34 21.49 57.13
CA GLY A 84 10.74 21.91 57.05
C GLY A 84 11.85 20.86 57.02
N ARG A 85 12.66 20.91 55.94
CA ARG A 85 14.10 21.22 56.03
C ARG A 85 14.69 21.46 54.63
N ARG A 86 15.03 22.72 54.37
CA ARG A 86 16.04 23.15 53.40
C ARG A 86 17.41 23.16 54.09
N CYS A 87 18.46 22.78 53.38
CA CYS A 87 19.85 23.27 53.55
C CYS A 87 20.74 22.72 52.41
N PRO A 88 21.92 23.32 52.13
CA PRO A 88 22.08 24.15 50.93
C PRO A 88 23.22 23.75 49.97
N GLN A 89 23.31 24.52 48.89
CA GLN A 89 24.32 24.56 47.84
C GLN A 89 25.78 24.70 48.32
N ARG A 90 26.69 24.05 47.59
CA ARG A 90 28.08 24.41 47.20
C ARG A 90 28.44 23.42 46.07
N ALA A 91 29.16 23.72 45.01
CA ALA A 91 30.27 24.65 44.83
C ALA A 91 30.31 25.17 43.39
N GLY A 92 30.77 26.41 43.24
CA GLY A 92 31.32 26.93 41.99
C GLY A 92 32.77 26.50 41.83
N GLY A 93 33.17 26.31 40.57
CA GLY A 93 34.54 26.12 40.14
C GLY A 93 34.65 26.68 38.72
N ASP A 94 35.29 27.83 38.61
CA ASP A 94 35.87 28.38 37.38
C ASP A 94 37.11 27.53 37.00
N PRO A 95 37.53 27.46 35.72
CA PRO A 95 38.41 28.52 35.22
C PRO A 95 38.20 28.89 33.74
N GLY A 96 38.62 30.12 33.43
CA GLY A 96 38.60 30.69 32.09
C GLY A 96 39.67 30.20 31.11
N ASP A 97 39.43 30.63 29.86
CA ASP A 97 40.33 31.08 28.80
C ASP A 97 41.75 30.46 28.65
N VAL A 98 42.06 30.05 27.42
CA VAL A 98 43.16 30.56 26.55
C VAL A 98 43.57 29.53 25.48
N ARG A 99 43.37 29.95 24.21
CA ARG A 99 44.16 29.76 22.96
C ARG A 99 44.23 28.42 22.20
N ASP A 100 43.81 28.53 20.94
CA ASP A 100 44.54 28.24 19.69
C ASP A 100 45.72 27.28 19.74
N HIS A 101 45.61 26.19 18.97
CA HIS A 101 46.68 25.76 18.08
C HIS A 101 46.14 25.14 16.79
N ALA A 102 46.59 25.72 15.68
CA ALA A 102 46.47 25.21 14.34
C ALA A 102 47.34 23.96 14.11
N GLY A 103 46.88 23.11 13.20
CA GLY A 103 47.74 22.34 12.29
C GLY A 103 48.11 20.92 12.73
N ARG A 104 47.47 19.92 12.10
CA ARG A 104 48.10 18.96 11.18
C ARG A 104 47.13 17.84 10.79
N GLU A 105 46.85 17.76 9.49
CA GLU A 105 46.39 16.54 8.83
C GLU A 105 47.44 15.42 8.96
N PRO A 106 47.01 14.16 8.87
CA PRO A 106 47.54 13.35 7.77
C PRO A 106 46.49 12.44 7.10
N GLN A 107 46.44 12.46 5.75
CA GLN A 107 45.86 11.38 4.95
C GLN A 107 46.90 10.23 4.72
N PRO A 108 46.59 9.16 3.94
CA PRO A 108 46.35 7.83 4.50
C PRO A 108 47.46 6.85 4.10
N SER A 109 47.58 5.73 4.83
CA SER A 109 48.38 4.59 4.38
C SER A 109 47.52 3.34 4.25
N ASN A 110 47.45 2.85 3.02
CA ASN A 110 47.06 1.51 2.65
C ASN A 110 48.35 0.68 2.58
N PRO A 111 48.35 -0.58 3.05
CA PRO A 111 48.79 -1.61 2.12
C PRO A 111 47.98 -2.91 2.20
N ARG A 112 47.67 -3.45 1.02
CA ARG A 112 47.41 -4.86 0.78
C ARG A 112 48.66 -5.69 1.13
N ALA A 113 48.48 -6.78 1.86
CA ALA A 113 48.93 -8.14 1.52
C ALA A 113 49.00 -9.05 2.76
N GLY A 114 48.60 -10.32 2.60
CA GLY A 114 49.16 -11.43 3.39
C GLY A 114 48.16 -12.24 4.22
N LEU A 115 47.62 -13.32 3.62
CA LEU A 115 47.10 -14.48 4.33
C LEU A 115 48.21 -15.16 5.15
N PRO A 116 47.86 -15.81 6.27
CA PRO A 116 48.06 -17.26 6.39
C PRO A 116 46.79 -17.92 6.96
N GLY A 117 46.38 -19.13 6.58
CA GLY A 117 47.14 -20.37 6.62
C GLY A 117 46.51 -21.28 7.69
N HIS A 118 45.88 -22.37 7.23
CA HIS A 118 45.17 -23.39 8.01
C HIS A 118 45.88 -23.86 9.29
N ALA A 119 45.10 -24.07 10.36
CA ALA A 119 45.42 -25.06 11.39
C ALA A 119 44.17 -25.87 11.77
N ASP A 120 44.22 -27.10 11.30
CA ASP A 120 43.43 -28.27 11.64
C ASP A 120 43.52 -28.58 13.16
N ARG A 121 42.42 -29.03 13.79
CA ARG A 121 42.44 -29.86 15.01
C ARG A 121 41.05 -30.41 15.34
N ASN A 122 40.74 -31.55 14.71
CA ASN A 122 39.92 -32.59 15.31
C ASN A 122 40.64 -33.22 16.52
N ARG A 123 39.99 -33.25 17.69
CA ARG A 123 40.04 -34.43 18.58
C ARG A 123 38.89 -34.44 19.59
N CYS A 124 38.04 -35.45 19.47
CA CYS A 124 37.03 -35.87 20.42
C CYS A 124 37.63 -36.51 21.68
N ALA A 125 36.90 -36.40 22.80
CA ALA A 125 36.34 -37.49 23.64
C ALA A 125 36.25 -37.06 25.14
N PRO A 126 35.54 -37.79 26.03
CA PRO A 126 34.07 -37.86 26.09
C PRO A 126 33.52 -37.67 27.54
N GLY A 127 32.20 -37.48 27.68
CA GLY A 127 31.48 -38.05 28.82
C GLY A 127 30.38 -37.22 29.49
N ARG A 128 29.16 -37.81 29.44
CA ARG A 128 28.06 -37.76 30.42
C ARG A 128 27.39 -36.39 30.62
N GLY A 129 26.09 -36.19 30.45
CA GLY A 129 24.95 -37.09 30.41
C GLY A 129 23.82 -36.38 31.15
N ASN A 130 22.78 -35.94 30.44
CA ASN A 130 21.41 -35.97 30.96
C ASN A 130 20.43 -35.81 29.81
N ARG A 131 19.61 -36.85 29.62
CA ARG A 131 18.46 -36.87 28.72
C ARG A 131 17.25 -36.53 29.57
N ASP A 132 16.38 -35.66 29.08
CA ASP A 132 14.97 -35.65 29.47
C ASP A 132 14.09 -35.83 28.22
N PRO A 133 13.02 -36.66 28.27
CA PRO A 133 12.35 -37.19 27.10
C PRO A 133 10.98 -36.52 26.86
N ALA A 134 10.76 -35.99 25.65
CA ALA A 134 9.42 -35.62 25.18
C ALA A 134 9.29 -35.95 23.68
N ALA A 135 9.37 -37.25 23.36
CA ALA A 135 9.07 -37.77 22.03
C ALA A 135 8.67 -39.25 22.16
N ASP A 136 7.44 -39.53 22.61
CA ASP A 136 6.87 -40.88 22.50
C ASP A 136 5.33 -40.85 22.60
N GLN A 137 4.66 -40.43 21.52
CA GLN A 137 3.21 -40.56 21.39
C GLN A 137 2.80 -41.09 20.01
N TYR A 138 3.39 -42.20 19.56
CA TYR A 138 2.75 -43.07 18.55
C TYR A 138 3.14 -44.53 18.81
N ARG A 139 2.52 -45.15 19.81
CA ARG A 139 2.59 -46.61 19.97
C ARG A 139 1.69 -47.29 18.95
N HIS A 140 2.33 -48.05 18.05
CA HIS A 140 1.71 -49.07 17.23
C HIS A 140 1.06 -50.16 18.10
N CYS A 141 -0.26 -50.33 17.99
CA CYS A 141 -0.95 -51.50 18.51
C CYS A 141 -0.84 -52.67 17.51
N ALA A 142 -0.26 -53.78 17.96
CA ALA A 142 -0.21 -55.04 17.23
C ALA A 142 -1.60 -55.73 17.18
N PRO A 143 -1.93 -56.50 16.12
CA PRO A 143 -3.20 -57.19 16.03
C PRO A 143 -3.17 -58.49 16.85
N ARG A 144 -4.06 -58.63 17.84
CA ARG A 144 -4.34 -59.91 18.50
C ARG A 144 -5.45 -60.63 17.75
N GLY A 145 -5.12 -61.79 17.20
CA GLY A 145 -6.06 -62.73 16.63
C GLY A 145 -6.98 -63.37 17.67
N GLY A 146 -8.23 -63.57 17.29
CA GLY A 146 -9.24 -64.32 18.03
C GLY A 146 -10.41 -64.62 17.12
N ARG A 147 -10.43 -65.80 16.49
CA ARG A 147 -11.57 -66.32 15.73
C ARG A 147 -12.56 -66.96 16.71
N GLY A 148 -13.81 -66.51 16.69
CA GLY A 148 -14.96 -67.20 17.28
C GLY A 148 -16.16 -67.07 16.33
N PRO A 149 -16.98 -68.12 16.11
CA PRO A 149 -18.04 -68.09 15.11
C PRO A 149 -19.30 -67.41 15.68
N GLY A 150 -19.42 -66.11 15.47
CA GLY A 150 -20.62 -65.33 15.77
C GLY A 150 -21.62 -65.38 14.60
N ARG A 151 -22.83 -65.85 14.89
CA ARG A 151 -23.97 -65.97 13.95
C ARG A 151 -24.25 -64.66 13.19
N ARG A 152 -24.23 -64.72 11.85
CA ARG A 152 -24.62 -63.61 10.96
C ARG A 152 -26.14 -63.38 11.04
N ARG A 153 -26.55 -62.25 11.62
CA ARG A 153 -27.88 -61.67 11.33
C ARG A 153 -27.85 -61.07 9.91
N PRO A 154 -28.88 -61.21 9.08
CA PRO A 154 -28.93 -60.54 7.78
C PRO A 154 -28.93 -59.03 8.01
N GLY A 155 -27.84 -58.36 7.63
CA GLY A 155 -27.75 -56.91 7.65
C GLY A 155 -28.69 -56.30 6.62
N ALA A 156 -29.54 -55.39 7.09
CA ALA A 156 -30.35 -54.53 6.25
C ALA A 156 -29.46 -53.84 5.21
N ARG A 157 -29.83 -53.95 3.93
CA ARG A 157 -29.24 -53.13 2.87
C ARG A 157 -29.60 -51.68 3.19
N ILE A 158 -28.64 -50.89 3.65
CA ILE A 158 -28.76 -49.44 3.57
C ILE A 158 -28.67 -49.11 2.09
N ALA A 159 -29.83 -48.93 1.46
CA ALA A 159 -29.95 -48.30 0.15
C ALA A 159 -29.57 -46.83 0.32
N GLY A 160 -28.26 -46.57 0.43
CA GLY A 160 -27.72 -45.23 0.35
C GLY A 160 -27.74 -44.80 -1.11
N THR A 161 -28.80 -44.10 -1.50
CA THR A 161 -28.74 -43.18 -2.64
C THR A 161 -27.61 -42.18 -2.34
N PHE A 162 -26.46 -42.33 -2.99
CA PHE A 162 -25.48 -41.25 -3.05
C PHE A 162 -26.18 -40.07 -3.71
N PRO A 163 -26.34 -38.92 -3.03
CA PRO A 163 -26.84 -37.73 -3.70
C PRO A 163 -25.93 -37.47 -4.90
N GLY A 164 -26.54 -37.32 -6.08
CA GLY A 164 -25.82 -37.07 -7.31
C GLY A 164 -24.80 -35.97 -7.08
N ARG A 165 -23.55 -36.22 -7.48
CA ARG A 165 -22.44 -35.28 -7.34
C ARG A 165 -22.91 -33.93 -7.88
N ALA A 166 -23.00 -32.92 -7.01
CA ALA A 166 -23.35 -31.58 -7.43
C ALA A 166 -22.45 -31.20 -8.63
N PRO A 167 -22.99 -30.56 -9.68
CA PRO A 167 -22.18 -30.18 -10.83
C PRO A 167 -20.98 -29.40 -10.31
N VAL A 168 -19.77 -29.87 -10.65
CA VAL A 168 -18.54 -29.15 -10.32
C VAL A 168 -18.62 -27.82 -11.07
N PRO A 169 -18.49 -26.67 -10.39
CA PRO A 169 -18.52 -25.39 -11.07
C PRO A 169 -17.43 -25.37 -12.15
N VAL A 170 -17.77 -24.86 -13.34
CA VAL A 170 -16.80 -24.64 -14.40
C VAL A 170 -15.90 -23.52 -13.91
N LEU A 171 -14.63 -23.83 -13.64
CA LEU A 171 -13.66 -22.82 -13.22
C LEU A 171 -12.94 -22.28 -14.45
N MET A 172 -12.93 -20.96 -14.58
CA MET A 172 -12.12 -20.21 -15.54
C MET A 172 -10.74 -19.93 -14.94
N LYS A 173 -9.74 -19.83 -15.81
CA LYS A 173 -8.35 -19.57 -15.41
C LYS A 173 -7.98 -18.13 -15.66
N TYR A 174 -7.56 -17.44 -14.61
CA TYR A 174 -7.05 -16.07 -14.67
C TYR A 174 -5.59 -16.03 -14.26
N GLU A 175 -4.77 -15.29 -15.00
CA GLU A 175 -3.37 -15.08 -14.60
C GLU A 175 -3.27 -13.90 -13.64
N PHE A 176 -2.36 -13.99 -12.68
CA PHE A 176 -2.04 -12.86 -11.82
C PHE A 176 -0.53 -12.66 -11.71
N ARG A 177 -0.15 -11.45 -11.31
CA ARG A 177 1.21 -11.04 -10.96
C ARG A 177 1.18 -10.39 -9.57
N ILE A 178 2.16 -10.72 -8.73
CA ILE A 178 2.42 -10.01 -7.48
C ILE A 178 3.64 -9.12 -7.71
N LEU A 179 3.51 -7.85 -7.35
CA LEU A 179 4.53 -6.85 -7.49
C LEU A 179 4.82 -6.18 -6.17
N ASP A 180 6.03 -5.64 -6.11
CA ASP A 180 6.41 -4.62 -5.16
C ASP A 180 6.65 -3.31 -5.94
N VAL A 181 5.82 -2.31 -5.68
CA VAL A 181 5.78 -1.02 -6.38
C VAL A 181 6.56 0.04 -5.60
N PHE A 182 7.12 1.01 -6.32
CA PHE A 182 8.03 2.04 -5.82
C PHE A 182 9.34 1.49 -5.26
N THR A 183 9.81 0.38 -5.82
CA THR A 183 11.09 -0.24 -5.46
C THR A 183 11.66 -1.01 -6.65
N GLU A 184 12.96 -1.24 -6.61
CA GLU A 184 13.69 -2.14 -7.52
C GLU A 184 14.16 -3.41 -6.79
N ARG A 185 13.86 -3.52 -5.49
CA ARG A 185 14.23 -4.65 -4.65
C ARG A 185 12.98 -5.45 -4.29
N PRO A 186 12.96 -6.78 -4.57
CA PRO A 186 11.90 -7.65 -4.11
C PRO A 186 11.76 -7.60 -2.58
N LEU A 187 10.53 -7.77 -2.12
CA LEU A 187 10.07 -7.74 -0.73
C LEU A 187 10.23 -6.38 -0.02
N ALA A 188 10.42 -5.30 -0.79
CA ALA A 188 10.34 -3.90 -0.34
C ALA A 188 9.18 -3.18 -1.06
N GLY A 189 9.04 -1.86 -1.01
CA GLY A 189 7.95 -1.22 -1.76
C GLY A 189 6.54 -1.50 -1.21
N ASN A 190 5.52 -1.11 -1.98
CA ASN A 190 4.12 -1.43 -1.69
C ASN A 190 3.62 -2.61 -2.54
N GLN A 191 2.94 -3.55 -1.89
CA GLN A 191 2.53 -4.80 -2.51
C GLN A 191 1.31 -4.58 -3.39
N LEU A 192 1.32 -5.18 -4.57
CA LEU A 192 0.20 -5.13 -5.50
C LEU A 192 -0.05 -6.48 -6.12
N ALA A 193 -1.30 -6.92 -6.13
CA ALA A 193 -1.75 -8.01 -6.99
C ALA A 193 -2.40 -7.44 -8.26
N VAL A 194 -1.96 -7.91 -9.43
CA VAL A 194 -2.52 -7.55 -10.74
C VAL A 194 -3.11 -8.80 -11.36
N VAL A 195 -4.43 -8.84 -11.50
CA VAL A 195 -5.16 -9.89 -12.22
C VAL A 195 -5.35 -9.45 -13.67
N LEU A 196 -4.84 -10.28 -14.57
CA LEU A 196 -4.83 -10.03 -16.01
C LEU A 196 -6.05 -10.67 -16.67
N ASP A 197 -6.48 -10.11 -17.80
CA ASP A 197 -7.62 -10.60 -18.59
C ASP A 197 -8.83 -10.93 -17.72
N ALA A 198 -9.16 -10.05 -16.77
CA ALA A 198 -10.21 -10.21 -15.79
C ALA A 198 -11.63 -10.02 -16.36
N ASP A 199 -11.77 -10.15 -17.69
CA ASP A 199 -13.07 -10.14 -18.35
C ASP A 199 -13.87 -11.37 -17.93
N GLY A 200 -15.15 -11.17 -17.61
CA GLY A 200 -16.02 -12.22 -17.07
C GLY A 200 -16.05 -12.34 -15.54
N LEU A 201 -15.13 -11.71 -14.80
CA LEU A 201 -15.27 -11.60 -13.34
C LEU A 201 -16.33 -10.56 -12.97
N ASP A 202 -17.25 -10.94 -12.08
CA ASP A 202 -18.19 -9.98 -11.50
C ASP A 202 -17.56 -9.19 -10.35
N THR A 203 -18.19 -8.06 -9.99
CA THR A 203 -17.70 -7.18 -8.92
C THR A 203 -17.58 -7.89 -7.57
N ALA A 204 -18.49 -8.82 -7.25
CA ALA A 204 -18.47 -9.53 -5.98
C ALA A 204 -17.27 -10.49 -5.88
N THR A 205 -16.91 -11.12 -6.99
CA THR A 205 -15.75 -12.01 -7.12
C THR A 205 -14.46 -11.21 -7.06
N MET A 206 -14.37 -10.07 -7.78
CA MET A 206 -13.23 -9.16 -7.70
C MET A 206 -12.99 -8.68 -6.27
N GLN A 207 -14.04 -8.24 -5.58
CA GLN A 207 -13.94 -7.81 -4.18
C GLN A 207 -13.51 -8.95 -3.25
N SER A 208 -14.04 -10.16 -3.46
CA SER A 208 -13.67 -11.34 -2.67
C SER A 208 -12.21 -11.72 -2.87
N LEU A 209 -11.71 -11.62 -4.11
CA LEU A 209 -10.33 -11.92 -4.44
C LEU A 209 -9.36 -10.86 -3.90
N ALA A 210 -9.71 -9.58 -3.97
CA ALA A 210 -8.91 -8.51 -3.36
C ALA A 210 -8.75 -8.73 -1.84
N ARG A 211 -9.82 -9.20 -1.18
CA ARG A 211 -9.77 -9.62 0.23
C ARG A 211 -8.94 -10.90 0.45
N GLU A 212 -8.97 -11.85 -0.47
CA GLU A 212 -8.15 -13.08 -0.40
C GLU A 212 -6.65 -12.77 -0.50
N PHE A 213 -6.25 -11.89 -1.43
CA PHE A 213 -4.86 -11.41 -1.51
C PHE A 213 -4.45 -10.59 -0.28
N ASN A 214 -5.38 -9.80 0.26
CA ASN A 214 -5.19 -9.00 1.49
C ASN A 214 -3.97 -8.06 1.44
N PHE A 215 -3.63 -7.55 0.25
CA PHE A 215 -2.77 -6.38 0.08
C PHE A 215 -3.58 -5.09 0.22
N SER A 216 -2.92 -3.93 0.18
CA SER A 216 -3.61 -2.64 0.22
C SER A 216 -4.60 -2.52 -0.94
N GLU A 217 -4.20 -2.96 -2.14
CA GLU A 217 -5.05 -3.01 -3.32
C GLU A 217 -4.75 -4.21 -4.23
N THR A 218 -5.74 -4.55 -5.05
CA THR A 218 -5.65 -5.48 -6.19
C THR A 218 -6.24 -4.81 -7.42
N THR A 219 -5.55 -4.90 -8.56
CA THR A 219 -6.05 -4.38 -9.84
C THR A 219 -6.53 -5.49 -10.75
N PHE A 220 -7.59 -5.21 -11.50
CA PHE A 220 -8.17 -6.11 -12.50
C PHE A 220 -8.12 -5.45 -13.86
N VAL A 221 -7.35 -6.04 -14.78
CA VAL A 221 -7.16 -5.52 -16.14
C VAL A 221 -8.20 -6.13 -17.06
N MET A 222 -8.88 -5.29 -17.83
CA MET A 222 -9.96 -5.66 -18.74
C MET A 222 -9.82 -4.90 -20.07
N PRO A 223 -10.48 -5.34 -21.15
CA PRO A 223 -10.60 -4.54 -22.36
C PRO A 223 -11.22 -3.16 -22.08
N ALA A 224 -10.67 -2.12 -22.68
CA ALA A 224 -11.25 -0.78 -22.60
C ALA A 224 -12.65 -0.76 -23.22
N THR A 225 -13.57 -0.03 -22.60
CA THR A 225 -14.94 0.20 -23.08
C THR A 225 -15.14 1.62 -23.57
N GLN A 226 -14.34 2.56 -23.07
CA GLN A 226 -14.35 3.96 -23.46
C GLN A 226 -13.40 4.22 -24.64
N ALA A 227 -13.88 4.96 -25.64
CA ALA A 227 -13.07 5.38 -26.78
C ALA A 227 -11.87 6.24 -26.34
N GLY A 228 -10.69 5.94 -26.90
CA GLY A 228 -9.44 6.63 -26.58
C GLY A 228 -8.70 6.10 -25.34
N CYS A 229 -9.20 5.03 -24.71
CA CYS A 229 -8.48 4.27 -23.70
C CYS A 229 -7.93 2.97 -24.30
N ASP A 230 -6.76 2.54 -23.84
CA ASP A 230 -6.08 1.32 -24.29
C ASP A 230 -6.51 0.09 -23.48
N VAL A 231 -6.64 0.26 -22.17
CA VAL A 231 -7.08 -0.80 -21.23
C VAL A 231 -8.00 -0.22 -20.17
N LYS A 232 -8.86 -1.05 -19.61
CA LYS A 232 -9.64 -0.73 -18.41
C LYS A 232 -9.00 -1.37 -17.20
N VAL A 233 -8.89 -0.62 -16.11
CA VAL A 233 -8.35 -1.13 -14.85
C VAL A 233 -9.30 -0.77 -13.72
N ARG A 234 -9.77 -1.79 -12.99
CA ARG A 234 -10.54 -1.63 -11.75
C ARG A 234 -9.64 -1.89 -10.55
N ILE A 235 -9.82 -1.14 -9.48
CA ILE A 235 -8.90 -1.16 -8.32
C ILE A 235 -9.72 -1.43 -7.07
N PHE A 236 -9.37 -2.48 -6.34
CA PHE A 236 -10.09 -2.89 -5.14
C PHE A 236 -9.16 -2.90 -3.95
N THR A 237 -9.59 -2.29 -2.85
CA THR A 237 -9.08 -2.62 -1.52
C THR A 237 -9.71 -3.93 -1.04
N PRO A 238 -9.27 -4.50 0.09
CA PRO A 238 -9.95 -5.65 0.71
C PRO A 238 -11.43 -5.41 1.08
N VAL A 239 -11.87 -4.14 1.12
CA VAL A 239 -13.19 -3.76 1.66
C VAL A 239 -14.11 -3.14 0.60
N TYR A 240 -13.58 -2.34 -0.31
CA TYR A 240 -14.34 -1.61 -1.33
C TYR A 240 -13.51 -1.28 -2.59
N GLU A 241 -14.20 -0.96 -3.69
CA GLU A 241 -13.60 -0.51 -4.95
C GLU A 241 -13.21 0.98 -4.89
N LEU A 242 -11.98 1.29 -5.32
CA LEU A 242 -11.47 2.65 -5.47
C LEU A 242 -11.62 3.13 -6.92
N PRO A 243 -12.02 4.40 -7.14
CA PRO A 243 -12.12 4.93 -8.50
C PRO A 243 -10.74 5.22 -9.13
N MET A 244 -9.69 5.36 -8.31
CA MET A 244 -8.32 5.64 -8.72
C MET A 244 -7.36 5.35 -7.56
N ALA A 245 -6.15 4.87 -7.84
CA ALA A 245 -5.07 4.81 -6.87
C ALA A 245 -3.69 4.91 -7.56
N GLY A 246 -2.73 5.50 -6.83
CA GLY A 246 -1.37 5.80 -7.31
C GLY A 246 -0.55 4.56 -7.66
N HIS A 247 -0.06 3.86 -6.63
CA HIS A 247 0.79 2.69 -6.81
C HIS A 247 0.12 1.56 -7.63
N PRO A 248 -1.20 1.30 -7.53
CA PRO A 248 -1.83 0.24 -8.32
C PRO A 248 -1.76 0.52 -9.82
N THR A 249 -1.95 1.78 -10.21
CA THR A 249 -1.84 2.18 -11.63
C THR A 249 -0.39 2.14 -12.12
N VAL A 250 0.58 2.61 -11.33
CA VAL A 250 2.03 2.55 -11.68
C VAL A 250 2.48 1.09 -11.84
N GLY A 251 2.14 0.23 -10.87
CA GLY A 251 2.49 -1.19 -10.93
C GLY A 251 1.81 -1.91 -12.10
N THR A 252 0.53 -1.63 -12.34
CA THR A 252 -0.20 -2.20 -13.49
C THR A 252 0.42 -1.77 -14.82
N ALA A 253 0.79 -0.49 -14.98
CA ALA A 253 1.44 -0.01 -16.21
C ALA A 253 2.76 -0.74 -16.48
N ILE A 254 3.57 -0.99 -15.44
CA ILE A 254 4.82 -1.75 -15.58
C ILE A 254 4.55 -3.20 -16.00
N VAL A 255 3.55 -3.87 -15.41
CA VAL A 255 3.17 -5.24 -15.83
C VAL A 255 2.76 -5.27 -17.29
N LEU A 256 1.86 -4.36 -17.70
CA LEU A 256 1.31 -4.36 -19.05
C LEU A 256 2.35 -4.00 -20.10
N HIS A 257 3.28 -3.09 -19.78
CA HIS A 257 4.41 -2.79 -20.65
C HIS A 257 5.35 -3.99 -20.78
N HIS A 258 5.71 -4.63 -19.66
CA HIS A 258 6.56 -5.84 -19.67
C HIS A 258 5.93 -6.99 -20.47
N GLN A 259 4.60 -7.09 -20.51
CA GLN A 259 3.87 -8.07 -21.31
C GLN A 259 3.68 -7.66 -22.79
N GLY A 260 4.10 -6.47 -23.18
CA GLY A 260 3.91 -5.94 -24.53
C GLY A 260 2.44 -5.61 -24.86
N VAL A 261 1.59 -5.47 -23.84
CA VAL A 261 0.17 -5.09 -23.99
C VAL A 261 0.05 -3.59 -24.29
N ILE A 262 0.92 -2.78 -23.69
CA ILE A 262 1.00 -1.33 -23.96
C ILE A 262 2.44 -0.95 -24.35
N GLY A 263 2.58 0.16 -25.08
CA GLY A 263 3.87 0.80 -25.33
C GLY A 263 4.26 1.77 -24.21
N ASP A 264 5.20 2.67 -24.50
CA ASP A 264 5.71 3.65 -23.52
C ASP A 264 4.67 4.71 -23.10
N LYS A 265 3.55 4.80 -23.83
CA LYS A 265 2.42 5.67 -23.49
C LYS A 265 1.13 4.88 -23.65
N ALA A 266 0.24 5.04 -22.68
CA ALA A 266 -1.11 4.49 -22.73
C ALA A 266 -2.08 5.37 -21.95
N VAL A 267 -3.37 5.12 -22.17
CA VAL A 267 -4.47 5.76 -21.47
C VAL A 267 -5.31 4.68 -20.81
N PHE A 268 -5.35 4.66 -19.49
CA PHE A 268 -6.16 3.72 -18.73
C PHE A 268 -7.58 4.27 -18.55
N GLU A 269 -8.59 3.44 -18.78
CA GLU A 269 -9.95 3.67 -18.31
C GLU A 269 -10.01 3.29 -16.82
N LEU A 270 -9.94 4.29 -15.95
CA LEU A 270 -10.12 4.15 -14.50
C LEU A 270 -11.50 4.63 -14.09
N GLY A 271 -11.90 4.41 -12.83
CA GLY A 271 -13.19 4.86 -12.30
C GLY A 271 -13.38 6.39 -12.30
N VAL A 272 -12.31 7.15 -12.48
CA VAL A 272 -12.33 8.62 -12.67
C VAL A 272 -12.27 9.06 -14.14
N GLY A 273 -12.28 8.12 -15.10
CA GLY A 273 -12.16 8.37 -16.53
C GLY A 273 -10.76 8.12 -17.10
N PRO A 274 -10.50 8.55 -18.35
CA PRO A 274 -9.23 8.37 -19.05
C PRO A 274 -8.05 8.96 -18.28
N THR A 275 -7.07 8.13 -17.98
CA THR A 275 -5.89 8.48 -17.20
C THR A 275 -4.62 8.15 -17.99
N PRO A 276 -3.87 9.16 -18.44
CA PRO A 276 -2.60 8.95 -19.12
C PRO A 276 -1.55 8.34 -18.18
N VAL A 277 -0.88 7.31 -18.66
CA VAL A 277 0.31 6.71 -18.06
C VAL A 277 1.45 6.71 -19.07
N GLU A 278 2.66 6.91 -18.58
CA GLU A 278 3.87 6.95 -19.41
C GLU A 278 4.98 6.14 -18.73
N LEU A 279 5.81 5.47 -19.53
CA LEU A 279 7.06 4.88 -19.08
C LEU A 279 8.22 5.71 -19.59
N ASP A 280 9.20 5.97 -18.72
CA ASP A 280 10.42 6.67 -19.10
C ASP A 280 11.49 5.70 -19.65
N ALA A 281 12.62 6.26 -20.10
CA ALA A 281 13.72 5.49 -20.66
C ALA A 281 14.36 4.51 -19.65
N GLU A 282 14.16 4.74 -18.36
CA GLU A 282 14.62 3.87 -17.27
C GLU A 282 13.57 2.79 -16.90
N GLY A 283 12.42 2.76 -17.59
CA GLY A 283 11.34 1.80 -17.35
C GLY A 283 10.47 2.13 -16.12
N ARG A 284 10.56 3.35 -15.58
CA ARG A 284 9.68 3.79 -14.48
C ARG A 284 8.35 4.25 -15.06
N ALA A 285 7.26 3.83 -14.45
CA ALA A 285 5.94 4.30 -14.83
C ALA A 285 5.57 5.59 -14.09
N TRP A 286 4.86 6.46 -14.79
CA TRP A 286 4.40 7.77 -14.35
C TRP A 286 2.91 7.89 -14.62
N MET A 287 2.18 8.44 -13.66
CA MET A 287 0.79 8.83 -13.82
C MET A 287 0.63 10.33 -13.60
N THR A 288 -0.29 10.97 -14.32
CA THR A 288 -0.64 12.38 -14.06
C THR A 288 -1.92 12.47 -13.25
N GLN A 289 -1.84 12.97 -12.02
CA GLN A 289 -2.99 13.13 -11.13
C GLN A 289 -3.79 14.40 -11.47
N LYS A 290 -4.96 14.60 -10.84
CA LYS A 290 -5.78 15.80 -11.08
C LYS A 290 -5.09 17.06 -10.55
N GLU A 291 -5.57 18.21 -10.99
CA GLU A 291 -5.13 19.49 -10.45
C GLU A 291 -5.39 19.54 -8.93
N PRO A 292 -4.41 20.00 -8.13
CA PRO A 292 -4.51 19.96 -6.69
C PRO A 292 -5.50 21.01 -6.19
N THR A 293 -6.29 20.65 -5.18
CA THR A 293 -7.09 21.58 -4.39
C THR A 293 -6.51 21.67 -2.98
N PHE A 294 -6.51 22.88 -2.42
CA PHE A 294 -6.09 23.15 -1.05
C PHE A 294 -7.32 23.42 -0.21
N GLY A 295 -7.54 22.56 0.77
CA GLY A 295 -8.62 22.66 1.75
C GLY A 295 -8.20 23.45 2.99
N PRO A 296 -8.93 23.26 4.10
CA PRO A 296 -8.67 23.99 5.34
C PRO A 296 -7.26 23.70 5.89
N GLU A 297 -6.69 24.72 6.52
CA GLU A 297 -5.57 24.57 7.42
C GLU A 297 -6.07 24.14 8.79
N ILE A 298 -5.24 23.40 9.51
CA ILE A 298 -5.59 22.79 10.77
C ILE A 298 -4.78 23.43 11.90
N ASP A 299 -5.49 24.10 12.80
CA ASP A 299 -4.88 24.87 13.89
C ASP A 299 -4.47 24.01 15.09
N ASP A 300 -5.13 22.88 15.33
CA ASP A 300 -4.88 22.00 16.49
C ASP A 300 -3.64 21.12 16.31
N ARG A 301 -2.50 21.74 15.97
CA ARG A 301 -1.20 21.05 15.87
C ARG A 301 -0.86 20.24 17.11
N PRO A 302 -1.07 20.73 18.36
CA PRO A 302 -0.79 19.94 19.56
C PRO A 302 -1.66 18.68 19.66
N GLY A 303 -2.94 18.75 19.30
CA GLY A 303 -3.82 17.58 19.24
C GLY A 303 -3.33 16.54 18.24
N PHE A 304 -2.93 16.96 17.03
CA PHE A 304 -2.37 16.06 16.03
C PHE A 304 -1.03 15.47 16.43
N ALA A 305 -0.13 16.26 17.03
CA ALA A 305 1.12 15.77 17.59
C ALA A 305 0.85 14.69 18.64
N ALA A 306 -0.03 14.96 19.61
CA ALA A 306 -0.38 14.01 20.66
C ALA A 306 -1.03 12.73 20.10
N ALA A 307 -1.90 12.84 19.09
CA ALA A 307 -2.50 11.70 18.40
C ALA A 307 -1.47 10.83 17.65
N LEU A 308 -0.27 11.35 17.39
CA LEU A 308 0.86 10.63 16.82
C LEU A 308 1.92 10.23 17.87
N GLY A 309 1.67 10.45 19.16
CA GLY A 309 2.64 10.20 20.22
C GLY A 309 3.84 11.15 20.19
N LEU A 310 3.68 12.33 19.59
CA LEU A 310 4.71 13.35 19.41
C LEU A 310 4.50 14.56 20.34
N GLY A 311 5.58 15.31 20.56
CA GLY A 311 5.52 16.60 21.24
C GLY A 311 5.06 17.72 20.30
N PRO A 312 4.58 18.87 20.82
CA PRO A 312 4.13 19.98 19.98
C PRO A 312 5.23 20.54 19.07
N ASP A 313 6.48 20.55 19.54
CA ASP A 313 7.65 21.03 18.78
C ASP A 313 8.10 20.05 17.67
N ASP A 314 7.55 18.83 17.65
CA ASP A 314 7.81 17.86 16.58
C ASP A 314 7.04 18.21 15.29
N VAL A 315 6.02 19.08 15.37
CA VAL A 315 5.25 19.58 14.22
C VAL A 315 5.72 20.98 13.87
N ARG A 316 6.03 21.23 12.59
CA ARG A 316 6.54 22.54 12.17
C ARG A 316 5.45 23.62 12.32
N ALA A 317 5.80 24.69 13.02
CA ALA A 317 4.93 25.86 13.21
C ALA A 317 4.99 26.85 12.04
N ASP A 318 6.11 26.87 11.30
CA ASP A 318 6.36 27.77 10.18
C ASP A 318 5.78 27.25 8.86
N LEU A 319 5.22 26.04 8.85
CA LEU A 319 4.50 25.44 7.74
C LEU A 319 3.05 25.12 8.14
N PRO A 320 2.09 25.26 7.22
CA PRO A 320 0.69 24.94 7.52
C PRO A 320 0.48 23.42 7.56
N ALA A 321 -0.20 22.91 8.59
CA ALA A 321 -0.81 21.59 8.52
C ALA A 321 -2.10 21.73 7.69
N GLN A 322 -2.16 21.14 6.49
CA GLN A 322 -3.18 21.50 5.52
C GLN A 322 -3.74 20.30 4.77
N VAL A 323 -5.05 20.32 4.52
CA VAL A 323 -5.70 19.34 3.64
C VAL A 323 -5.36 19.66 2.19
N VAL A 324 -4.83 18.68 1.47
CA VAL A 324 -4.54 18.80 0.03
C VAL A 324 -5.10 17.57 -0.69
N SER A 325 -5.68 17.78 -1.87
CA SER A 325 -6.29 16.72 -2.68
C SER A 325 -5.91 16.81 -4.14
N THR A 326 -5.65 15.67 -4.76
CA THR A 326 -5.54 15.49 -6.22
C THR A 326 -6.58 14.49 -6.72
N GLY A 327 -7.65 14.29 -5.94
CA GLY A 327 -8.68 13.29 -6.12
C GLY A 327 -9.17 12.71 -4.80
N ASN A 328 -8.25 12.48 -3.86
CA ASN A 328 -8.51 12.08 -2.47
C ASN A 328 -7.87 13.10 -1.52
N GLU A 329 -8.54 13.41 -0.41
CA GLU A 329 -8.04 14.36 0.59
C GLU A 329 -7.06 13.72 1.56
N PHE A 330 -5.93 14.40 1.79
CA PHE A 330 -4.89 13.98 2.74
C PHE A 330 -4.42 15.15 3.58
N LEU A 331 -4.12 14.91 4.87
CA LEU A 331 -3.55 15.93 5.75
C LEU A 331 -2.05 15.93 5.55
N MET A 332 -1.54 17.00 4.95
CA MET A 332 -0.11 17.25 4.89
C MET A 332 0.34 17.78 6.24
N LEU A 333 0.98 16.93 7.05
CA LEU A 333 1.46 17.28 8.38
C LEU A 333 3.00 17.38 8.38
N PRO A 334 3.57 18.59 8.31
CA PRO A 334 5.02 18.78 8.30
C PRO A 334 5.61 18.53 9.69
N LEU A 335 6.59 17.63 9.78
CA LEU A 335 7.34 17.34 11.00
C LEU A 335 8.71 18.00 10.99
N ALA A 336 9.21 18.33 12.18
CA ALA A 336 10.44 19.07 12.38
C ALA A 336 11.71 18.28 12.05
N SER A 337 11.66 16.95 12.10
CA SER A 337 12.82 16.10 11.85
C SER A 337 12.47 14.69 11.37
N ALA A 338 13.44 14.01 10.75
CA ALA A 338 13.34 12.58 10.46
C ALA A 338 13.19 11.72 11.74
N ASP A 339 13.71 12.17 12.89
CA ASP A 339 13.52 11.46 14.16
C ASP A 339 12.07 11.57 14.66
N ALA A 340 11.44 12.74 14.54
CA ALA A 340 10.01 12.91 14.85
C ALA A 340 9.16 11.96 13.99
N LEU A 341 9.44 11.88 12.69
CA LEU A 341 8.76 10.94 11.78
C LEU A 341 8.94 9.47 12.21
N ARG A 342 10.15 9.08 12.61
CA ARG A 342 10.48 7.74 13.11
C ARG A 342 9.76 7.41 14.42
N ARG A 343 9.65 8.39 15.33
CA ARG A 343 8.98 8.22 16.64
C ARG A 343 7.46 8.21 16.55
N ALA A 344 6.87 8.68 15.46
CA ALA A 344 5.42 8.76 15.31
C ALA A 344 4.76 7.38 15.49
N THR A 345 3.84 7.28 16.43
CA THR A 345 3.04 6.09 16.73
C THR A 345 1.58 6.52 16.87
N PRO A 346 0.73 6.26 15.86
CA PRO A 346 -0.64 6.78 15.88
C PRO A 346 -1.49 6.12 16.97
N ASP A 347 -2.12 6.93 17.81
CA ASP A 347 -3.29 6.56 18.59
C ASP A 347 -4.53 6.87 17.76
N PHE A 348 -5.03 5.86 17.04
CA PHE A 348 -6.18 6.03 16.16
C PHE A 348 -7.47 6.45 16.87
N ARG A 349 -7.60 6.18 18.18
CA ARG A 349 -8.76 6.63 18.94
C ARG A 349 -8.70 8.13 19.17
N ASN A 350 -7.54 8.64 19.59
CA ASN A 350 -7.35 10.08 19.78
C ASN A 350 -7.38 10.81 18.44
N TRP A 351 -6.78 10.24 17.40
CA TRP A 351 -6.88 10.75 16.03
C TRP A 351 -8.34 10.97 15.62
N MET A 352 -9.20 9.97 15.81
CA MET A 352 -10.61 10.07 15.45
C MET A 352 -11.34 11.22 16.17
N ALA A 353 -10.93 11.54 17.40
CA ALA A 353 -11.47 12.68 18.14
C ALA A 353 -10.96 14.01 17.57
N VAL A 354 -9.65 14.13 17.33
CA VAL A 354 -9.01 15.36 16.83
C VAL A 354 -9.48 15.69 15.41
N LYS A 355 -9.62 14.69 14.54
CA LYS A 355 -10.03 14.91 13.15
C LYS A 355 -11.54 15.13 12.96
N SER A 356 -12.35 15.08 14.03
CA SER A 356 -13.82 15.10 13.95
C SER A 356 -14.43 16.31 13.22
N ALA A 357 -13.63 17.37 13.01
CA ALA A 357 -13.96 18.52 12.17
C ALA A 357 -13.72 18.30 10.65
N THR A 358 -13.21 17.15 10.24
CA THR A 358 -12.77 16.83 8.87
C THR A 358 -13.17 15.40 8.48
N GLU A 359 -13.47 15.17 7.19
CA GLU A 359 -13.83 13.83 6.69
C GLU A 359 -12.62 12.92 6.44
N MET A 360 -11.42 13.36 6.82
CA MET A 360 -10.16 12.78 6.40
C MET A 360 -9.92 11.42 7.03
N GLU A 361 -9.78 10.36 6.26
CA GLU A 361 -9.58 9.02 6.84
C GLU A 361 -8.14 8.78 7.30
N ALA A 362 -7.18 9.56 6.80
CA ALA A 362 -5.78 9.21 6.91
C ALA A 362 -4.86 10.45 6.98
N VAL A 363 -3.65 10.29 7.55
CA VAL A 363 -2.68 11.37 7.73
C VAL A 363 -1.38 11.08 7.02
N TYR A 364 -0.88 12.09 6.31
CA TYR A 364 0.40 12.03 5.62
C TYR A 364 1.39 12.97 6.32
N CYS A 365 2.15 12.40 7.24
CA CYS A 365 3.21 13.12 7.93
C CYS A 365 4.50 13.03 7.14
N PHE A 366 5.23 14.14 7.04
CA PHE A 366 6.44 14.19 6.25
C PHE A 366 7.51 15.08 6.88
N PHE A 367 8.76 14.76 6.60
CA PHE A 367 9.92 15.60 6.85
C PHE A 367 10.51 16.00 5.49
N ALA A 368 10.71 17.30 5.30
CA ALA A 368 11.41 17.86 4.15
C ALA A 368 12.89 18.05 4.53
N GLY A 369 13.77 17.29 3.90
CA GLY A 369 15.22 17.46 4.00
C GLY A 369 15.73 18.55 3.05
N ASP A 370 17.00 18.45 2.68
CA ASP A 370 17.61 19.40 1.75
C ASP A 370 17.15 19.13 0.31
N GLY A 371 16.81 20.19 -0.42
CA GLY A 371 16.44 20.12 -1.84
C GLY A 371 15.19 19.27 -2.10
N ALA A 372 15.35 18.16 -2.83
CA ALA A 372 14.26 17.29 -3.27
C ALA A 372 14.05 16.07 -2.37
N ASP A 373 14.78 15.92 -1.27
CA ASP A 373 14.76 14.73 -0.43
C ASP A 373 13.68 14.82 0.65
N PHE A 374 12.65 14.00 0.51
CA PHE A 374 11.53 13.94 1.45
C PHE A 374 11.46 12.56 2.08
N ARG A 375 11.01 12.50 3.34
CA ARG A 375 10.62 11.25 3.99
C ARG A 375 9.20 11.39 4.48
N ALA A 376 8.37 10.38 4.27
CA ALA A 376 6.97 10.41 4.66
C ALA A 376 6.51 9.11 5.29
N ARG A 377 5.40 9.18 6.03
CA ARG A 377 4.64 8.04 6.54
C ARG A 377 3.15 8.32 6.41
N MET A 378 2.40 7.28 6.06
CA MET A 378 0.97 7.36 5.82
C MET A 378 0.22 6.47 6.80
N PHE A 379 -0.45 7.07 7.78
CA PHE A 379 -1.25 6.32 8.75
C PHE A 379 -2.71 6.25 8.30
N VAL A 380 -3.23 5.03 8.22
CA VAL A 380 -4.57 4.71 7.72
C VAL A 380 -5.23 3.72 8.69
N PRO A 381 -6.20 4.16 9.53
CA PRO A 381 -6.85 3.30 10.52
C PRO A 381 -7.54 2.06 9.93
N ALA A 382 -7.99 2.15 8.68
CA ALA A 382 -8.70 1.07 7.99
C ALA A 382 -7.77 -0.06 7.49
N LEU A 383 -6.46 0.18 7.41
CA LEU A 383 -5.49 -0.85 7.01
C LEU A 383 -5.16 -1.75 8.20
N ALA A 384 -4.95 -3.04 7.94
CA ALA A 384 -4.61 -4.02 8.98
C ALA A 384 -3.30 -3.67 9.73
N SER A 385 -2.33 -3.09 9.02
CA SER A 385 -1.08 -2.57 9.60
C SER A 385 -1.24 -1.22 10.30
N GLY A 386 -2.32 -0.49 10.04
CA GLY A 386 -2.48 0.92 10.40
C GLY A 386 -1.61 1.89 9.59
N GLU A 387 -0.72 1.39 8.71
CA GLU A 387 0.23 2.21 7.94
C GLU A 387 0.40 1.65 6.53
N ASP A 388 0.48 2.55 5.54
CA ASP A 388 0.68 2.21 4.14
C ASP A 388 2.17 2.35 3.72
N PRO A 389 2.82 1.32 3.15
CA PRO A 389 4.25 1.36 2.82
C PRO A 389 4.64 2.42 1.78
N ALA A 390 3.75 2.72 0.82
CA ALA A 390 4.00 3.75 -0.18
C ALA A 390 2.69 4.27 -0.79
N THR A 391 2.41 5.56 -0.60
CA THR A 391 1.10 6.14 -0.91
C THR A 391 1.19 7.13 -2.06
N GLY A 392 1.19 6.61 -3.30
CA GLY A 392 1.28 7.47 -4.49
C GLY A 392 0.16 8.50 -4.62
N SER A 393 -1.03 8.21 -4.08
CA SER A 393 -2.16 9.14 -4.02
C SER A 393 -1.93 10.32 -3.08
N ALA A 394 -1.14 10.17 -2.02
CA ALA A 394 -0.77 11.24 -1.09
C ALA A 394 0.52 11.98 -1.52
N ALA A 395 1.40 11.31 -2.28
CA ALA A 395 2.62 11.89 -2.81
C ALA A 395 2.38 13.07 -3.77
N GLY A 396 1.37 12.99 -4.64
CA GLY A 396 1.01 14.11 -5.52
C GLY A 396 0.55 15.37 -4.78
N PRO A 397 -0.40 15.27 -3.82
CA PRO A 397 -0.74 16.33 -2.89
C PRO A 397 0.48 16.92 -2.15
N LEU A 398 1.41 16.08 -1.71
CA LEU A 398 2.67 16.56 -1.11
C LEU A 398 3.53 17.34 -2.11
N GLY A 399 3.58 16.93 -3.37
CA GLY A 399 4.25 17.69 -4.43
C GLY A 399 3.67 19.09 -4.63
N ALA A 400 2.34 19.19 -4.67
CA ALA A 400 1.65 20.49 -4.76
C ALA A 400 1.88 21.35 -3.50
N TYR A 401 1.84 20.74 -2.32
CA TYR A 401 2.16 21.38 -1.05
C TYR A 401 3.59 21.96 -1.06
N ALA A 402 4.57 21.16 -1.49
CA ALA A 402 5.97 21.57 -1.55
C ALA A 402 6.20 22.68 -2.59
N GLU A 403 5.52 22.65 -3.73
CA GLU A 403 5.59 23.74 -4.71
C GLU A 403 5.08 25.06 -4.10
N ARG A 404 3.95 25.01 -3.39
CA ARG A 404 3.31 26.19 -2.80
C ARG A 404 4.06 26.77 -1.60
N HIS A 405 4.50 25.91 -0.68
CA HIS A 405 5.00 26.35 0.63
C HIS A 405 6.51 26.24 0.78
N LEU A 406 7.18 25.44 -0.06
CA LEU A 406 8.64 25.22 -0.04
C LEU A 406 9.34 25.63 -1.34
N GLY A 407 8.59 26.04 -2.37
CA GLY A 407 9.14 26.42 -3.68
C GLY A 407 9.74 25.26 -4.48
N THR A 408 9.44 24.01 -4.12
CA THR A 408 10.04 22.80 -4.72
C THR A 408 9.07 22.10 -5.65
N ARG A 409 9.47 21.84 -6.90
CA ARG A 409 8.60 21.26 -7.96
C ARG A 409 8.87 19.80 -8.28
N SER A 410 9.97 19.25 -7.74
CA SER A 410 10.38 17.87 -7.94
C SER A 410 10.77 17.27 -6.60
N LEU A 411 10.21 16.11 -6.27
CA LEU A 411 10.40 15.43 -5.00
C LEU A 411 10.83 13.98 -5.22
N VAL A 412 11.72 13.51 -4.36
CA VAL A 412 12.02 12.10 -4.15
C VAL A 412 11.61 11.78 -2.72
N ILE A 413 10.53 11.02 -2.58
CA ILE A 413 9.91 10.70 -1.29
C ILE A 413 10.30 9.28 -0.91
N GLN A 414 11.00 9.14 0.21
CA GLN A 414 11.22 7.88 0.90
C GLN A 414 10.04 7.58 1.83
N GLN A 415 9.41 6.42 1.66
CA GLN A 415 8.29 5.97 2.50
C GLN A 415 8.47 4.50 2.90
N GLY A 416 7.82 4.07 3.98
CA GLY A 416 7.77 2.67 4.40
C GLY A 416 9.06 2.14 5.03
N VAL A 417 10.04 3.02 5.29
CA VAL A 417 11.33 2.65 5.92
C VAL A 417 11.10 2.03 7.30
N GLU A 418 10.25 2.64 8.12
CA GLU A 418 9.85 2.18 9.45
C GLU A 418 9.11 0.84 9.42
N MET A 419 8.43 0.54 8.31
CA MET A 419 7.73 -0.72 8.09
C MET A 419 8.65 -1.84 7.59
N GLY A 420 9.95 -1.57 7.37
CA GLY A 420 10.86 -2.49 6.70
C GLY A 420 10.56 -2.68 5.20
N ARG A 421 9.74 -1.79 4.63
CA ARG A 421 9.30 -1.79 3.23
C ARG A 421 9.73 -0.49 2.53
N PRO A 422 11.04 -0.21 2.43
CA PRO A 422 11.54 1.03 1.89
C PRO A 422 11.09 1.22 0.44
N SER A 423 10.54 2.38 0.16
CA SER A 423 9.93 2.76 -1.11
C SER A 423 10.43 4.13 -1.56
N VAL A 424 10.57 4.33 -2.87
CA VAL A 424 10.99 5.61 -3.48
C VAL A 424 9.93 6.07 -4.49
N ILE A 425 9.17 7.08 -4.10
CA ILE A 425 8.14 7.72 -4.93
C ILE A 425 8.73 9.00 -5.52
N ARG A 426 8.58 9.21 -6.82
CA ARG A 426 9.00 10.45 -7.50
C ARG A 426 7.78 11.28 -7.83
N VAL A 427 7.90 12.59 -7.63
CA VAL A 427 6.84 13.55 -7.95
C VAL A 427 7.41 14.71 -8.74
N GLU A 428 6.74 15.09 -9.82
CA GLU A 428 7.08 16.25 -10.64
C GLU A 428 5.85 17.10 -10.91
N MET A 429 5.91 18.40 -10.62
CA MET A 429 4.85 19.35 -10.92
C MET A 429 4.97 19.84 -12.37
N THR A 430 4.01 19.52 -13.21
CA THR A 430 3.96 19.93 -14.63
C THR A 430 2.63 20.59 -14.93
N GLY A 431 2.65 21.85 -15.36
CA GLY A 431 1.42 22.59 -15.71
C GLY A 431 0.39 22.64 -14.58
N GLY A 432 0.86 22.77 -13.33
CA GLY A 432 0.02 22.80 -12.12
C GLY A 432 -0.47 21.44 -11.64
N ARG A 433 -0.13 20.34 -12.33
CA ARG A 433 -0.55 18.97 -11.97
C ARG A 433 0.63 18.12 -11.50
N PRO A 434 0.48 17.28 -10.47
CA PRO A 434 1.51 16.35 -10.08
C PRO A 434 1.55 15.13 -11.01
N ARG A 435 2.74 14.82 -11.51
CA ARG A 435 3.10 13.51 -12.08
C ARG A 435 3.74 12.69 -10.97
N VAL A 436 3.20 11.50 -10.70
CA VAL A 436 3.71 10.58 -9.68
C VAL A 436 4.23 9.34 -10.37
N GLY A 437 5.45 8.92 -10.05
CA GLY A 437 6.07 7.77 -10.71
C GLY A 437 7.11 7.04 -9.88
N GLY A 438 7.56 5.92 -10.42
CA GLY A 438 8.62 5.10 -9.85
C GLY A 438 8.71 3.71 -10.47
N SER A 439 9.65 2.92 -9.97
CA SER A 439 9.94 1.55 -10.43
C SER A 439 9.02 0.54 -9.75
N ALA A 440 8.87 -0.65 -10.32
CA ALA A 440 8.26 -1.80 -9.67
C ALA A 440 8.97 -3.08 -10.09
N VAL A 441 8.93 -4.09 -9.23
CA VAL A 441 9.49 -5.42 -9.50
C VAL A 441 8.41 -6.48 -9.41
N ILE A 442 8.36 -7.38 -10.38
CA ILE A 442 7.48 -8.57 -10.35
C ILE A 442 8.13 -9.60 -9.43
N VAL A 443 7.41 -10.00 -8.38
CA VAL A 443 7.90 -10.90 -7.33
C VAL A 443 7.38 -12.32 -7.53
N ALA A 444 6.15 -12.48 -8.01
CA ALA A 444 5.56 -13.77 -8.29
C ALA A 444 4.55 -13.70 -9.44
N GLU A 445 4.32 -14.84 -10.08
CA GLU A 445 3.25 -15.04 -11.05
C GLU A 445 2.53 -16.35 -10.80
N GLY A 446 1.26 -16.41 -11.19
CA GLY A 446 0.45 -17.61 -10.98
C GLY A 446 -0.86 -17.59 -11.72
N ARG A 447 -1.69 -18.59 -11.42
CA ARG A 447 -3.02 -18.77 -12.00
C ARG A 447 -4.06 -18.98 -10.90
N LEU A 448 -5.24 -18.43 -11.13
CA LEU A 448 -6.42 -18.57 -10.28
C LEU A 448 -7.45 -19.42 -11.03
N ASP A 449 -8.05 -20.39 -10.35
CA ASP A 449 -9.20 -21.16 -10.84
C ASP A 449 -10.46 -20.62 -10.15
N LEU A 450 -11.22 -19.76 -10.85
CA LEU A 450 -12.38 -19.03 -10.30
C LEU A 450 -13.67 -19.39 -11.06
N PRO A 451 -14.84 -19.39 -10.40
CA PRO A 451 -16.13 -19.74 -11.03
C PRO A 451 -16.57 -18.81 -12.15
#